data_AF-A0A248TM80-F1
#
_entry.id   AF-A0A248TM80-F1
#
_cell.length_a   1.000
_cell.length_b   1.000
_cell.length_c   1.000
_cell.angle_alpha   90.00
_cell.angle_beta   90.00
_cell.angle_gamma   90.00
#
_symmetry.space_group_name_H-M   'P 1'
#
loop_
_entity.id
_entity.type
_entity.pdbx_description
1 polymer ?
#
loop_
_entity_poly.entity_id
_entity_poly.type
_entity_poly.pdbx_seq_one_letter_code
_entity_poly.pdbx_strand_id
1 'polypeptide(L)'
;MVQQSSSEQKVLQKMSSPANQLLNQNLDALGSIQFFHLSSSSKMIDIFINGVKIYKQISYKQLTNKLALPASSYHIDIYPTDVMVSSLLSRKIEVLPETLHNIALSGEANDMKYTDTPTSIAIPNSLNAKFIHLVADGPSFKPVILAPKSEELPLIQYKQSSKWMNLSPSMLQGCIYGYPYRDYLTSFRFPLQPQKQHLIYIFGSVTGDPPLELMVLIQ
;
A
#
# COMPACT_ATOMS: atom_id res chain seq x y z
N MET A 1 21.98 36.32 16.40
CA MET A 1 22.36 35.07 15.70
C MET A 1 23.30 34.33 16.64
N VAL A 2 22.80 33.40 17.43
CA VAL A 2 23.64 32.59 18.34
C VAL A 2 24.05 31.34 17.57
N GLN A 3 25.32 31.28 17.16
CA GLN A 3 25.91 30.06 16.61
C GLN A 3 26.11 29.09 17.76
N GLN A 4 25.30 28.02 17.83
CA GLN A 4 25.62 26.86 18.66
C GLN A 4 26.91 26.22 18.13
N SER A 5 27.84 25.97 19.04
CA SER A 5 29.20 25.53 18.72
C SER A 5 29.24 24.09 18.21
N SER A 6 30.12 23.78 17.25
CA SER A 6 30.31 22.42 16.70
C SER A 6 30.72 21.37 17.75
N SER A 7 31.20 21.83 18.91
CA SER A 7 31.47 21.03 20.09
C SER A 7 30.21 20.42 20.72
N GLU A 8 29.08 21.13 20.76
CA GLU A 8 27.84 20.65 21.38
C GLU A 8 27.19 19.52 20.56
N GLN A 9 27.25 19.62 19.22
CA GLN A 9 26.78 18.55 18.32
C GLN A 9 27.63 17.28 18.44
N LYS A 10 28.96 17.43 18.64
CA LYS A 10 29.88 16.30 18.87
C LYS A 10 29.67 15.61 20.22
N VAL A 11 29.22 16.35 21.23
CA VAL A 11 28.89 15.83 22.56
C VAL A 11 27.55 15.11 22.54
N LEU A 12 26.54 15.65 21.83
CA LEU A 12 25.24 14.99 21.64
C LEU A 12 25.34 13.66 20.88
N GLN A 13 26.21 13.54 19.88
CA GLN A 13 26.51 12.27 19.20
C GLN A 13 27.19 11.24 20.11
N LYS A 14 27.95 11.68 21.13
CA LYS A 14 28.62 10.80 22.09
C LYS A 14 27.73 10.35 23.26
N MET A 15 26.52 10.89 23.37
CA MET A 15 25.57 10.62 24.47
C MET A 15 24.42 9.67 24.09
N SER A 16 24.44 9.03 22.92
CA SER A 16 23.52 7.91 22.70
C SER A 16 23.91 6.77 23.64
N SER A 17 23.12 6.55 24.69
CA SER A 17 23.35 5.46 25.64
C SER A 17 23.42 4.12 24.88
N PRO A 18 24.13 3.11 25.42
CA PRO A 18 24.08 1.76 24.85
C PRO A 18 22.65 1.25 24.70
N ALA A 19 21.74 1.64 25.60
CA ALA A 19 20.31 1.34 25.49
C ALA A 19 19.65 2.03 24.27
N ASN A 20 20.00 3.28 23.96
CA ASN A 20 19.50 3.96 22.76
C ASN A 20 20.11 3.38 21.48
N GLN A 21 21.38 2.94 21.51
CA GLN A 21 22.00 2.24 20.39
C GLN A 21 21.40 0.85 20.18
N LEU A 22 21.12 0.09 21.24
CA LEU A 22 20.44 -1.21 21.16
C LEU A 22 18.96 -1.07 20.78
N LEU A 23 18.30 0.01 21.19
CA LEU A 23 16.94 0.34 20.77
C LEU A 23 16.91 0.71 19.28
N ASN A 24 17.85 1.54 18.81
CA ASN A 24 17.97 1.90 17.40
C ASN A 24 18.36 0.70 16.53
N GLN A 25 19.32 -0.13 16.96
CA GLN A 25 19.68 -1.37 16.27
C GLN A 25 18.53 -2.39 16.21
N ASN A 26 17.65 -2.41 17.22
CA ASN A 26 16.43 -3.21 17.17
C ASN A 26 15.38 -2.62 16.22
N LEU A 27 15.28 -1.29 16.10
CA LEU A 27 14.39 -0.62 15.14
C LEU A 27 14.85 -0.87 13.70
N ASP A 28 16.16 -0.90 13.44
CA ASP A 28 16.76 -1.27 12.14
C ASP A 28 16.47 -2.74 11.78
N ALA A 29 16.03 -3.55 12.75
CA ALA A 29 15.57 -4.92 12.55
C ALA A 29 14.04 -5.02 12.50
N LEU A 30 13.27 -3.93 12.57
CA LEU A 30 11.81 -3.96 12.46
C LEU A 30 11.35 -3.59 11.05
N GLY A 31 10.33 -4.29 10.58
CA GLY A 31 9.47 -3.85 9.49
C GLY A 31 8.08 -3.53 9.98
N SER A 32 7.19 -3.18 9.07
CA SER A 32 5.77 -2.98 9.37
C SER A 32 4.89 -3.60 8.29
N ILE A 33 3.70 -4.04 8.70
CA ILE A 33 2.68 -4.55 7.79
C ILE A 33 1.35 -3.86 8.05
N GLN A 34 0.61 -3.57 6.99
CA GLN A 34 -0.79 -3.17 7.05
C GLN A 34 -1.55 -3.81 5.89
N PHE A 35 -2.85 -4.00 6.09
CA PHE A 35 -3.72 -4.65 5.12
C PHE A 35 -4.81 -3.69 4.65
N PHE A 36 -5.07 -3.70 3.36
CA PHE A 36 -6.17 -2.97 2.74
C PHE A 36 -7.14 -3.96 2.11
N HIS A 37 -8.34 -4.07 2.66
CA HIS A 37 -9.34 -4.99 2.14
C HIS A 37 -10.10 -4.37 0.95
N LEU A 38 -9.73 -4.77 -0.27
CA LEU A 38 -10.31 -4.29 -1.53
C LEU A 38 -11.00 -5.40 -2.34
N SER A 39 -11.35 -6.51 -1.70
CA SER A 39 -12.15 -7.60 -2.26
C SER A 39 -13.60 -7.42 -1.79
N SER A 40 -14.52 -7.11 -2.70
CA SER A 40 -15.92 -6.79 -2.36
C SER A 40 -16.76 -8.03 -2.03
N SER A 41 -16.35 -9.19 -2.53
CA SER A 41 -17.06 -10.46 -2.38
C SER A 41 -16.98 -11.06 -0.98
N SER A 42 -15.98 -10.66 -0.19
CA SER A 42 -15.95 -10.90 1.25
C SER A 42 -16.32 -9.61 1.97
N LYS A 43 -17.44 -9.59 2.69
CA LYS A 43 -17.91 -8.36 3.37
C LYS A 43 -16.98 -7.94 4.50
N MET A 44 -16.56 -8.91 5.32
CA MET A 44 -15.68 -8.72 6.47
C MET A 44 -14.71 -9.89 6.57
N ILE A 45 -13.47 -9.59 6.94
CA ILE A 45 -12.40 -10.57 7.13
C ILE A 45 -11.74 -10.43 8.49
N ASP A 46 -11.25 -11.56 8.99
CA ASP A 46 -10.31 -11.63 10.10
C ASP A 46 -8.93 -12.01 9.55
N ILE A 47 -7.87 -11.40 10.10
CA ILE A 47 -6.48 -11.62 9.66
C ILE A 47 -5.69 -12.18 10.82
N PHE A 48 -5.04 -13.31 10.56
CA PHE A 48 -4.18 -14.00 11.50
C PHE A 48 -2.73 -13.90 11.05
N ILE A 49 -1.83 -13.73 12.02
CA ILE A 49 -0.39 -13.73 11.81
C ILE A 49 0.20 -14.80 12.72
N ASN A 50 0.87 -15.79 12.13
CA ASN A 50 1.38 -16.98 12.81
C ASN A 50 0.33 -17.67 13.70
N GLY A 51 -0.91 -17.79 13.19
CA GLY A 51 -2.03 -18.42 13.90
C GLY A 51 -2.69 -17.56 14.98
N VAL A 52 -2.22 -16.34 15.24
CA VAL A 52 -2.83 -15.41 16.19
C VAL A 52 -3.72 -14.42 15.44
N LYS A 53 -4.98 -14.26 15.85
CA LYS A 53 -5.90 -13.25 15.27
C LYS A 53 -5.44 -11.85 15.66
N ILE A 54 -4.93 -11.10 14.69
CA ILE A 54 -4.41 -9.74 14.91
C ILE A 54 -5.47 -8.70 14.56
N TYR A 55 -6.15 -8.87 13.43
CA TYR A 55 -7.20 -7.95 12.98
C TYR A 55 -8.52 -8.69 12.89
N LYS A 56 -9.59 -8.03 13.33
CA LYS A 56 -10.95 -8.59 13.39
C LYS A 56 -11.91 -7.68 12.65
N GLN A 57 -12.87 -8.28 11.93
CA GLN A 57 -13.98 -7.56 11.28
C GLN A 57 -13.51 -6.41 10.39
N ILE A 58 -12.45 -6.64 9.62
CA ILE A 58 -11.97 -5.66 8.65
C ILE A 58 -12.96 -5.66 7.51
N SER A 59 -13.66 -4.54 7.35
CA SER A 59 -14.70 -4.37 6.34
C SER A 59 -14.10 -4.08 4.97
N TYR A 60 -14.88 -4.31 3.91
CA TYR A 60 -14.52 -3.85 2.57
C TYR A 60 -14.19 -2.35 2.56
N LYS A 61 -13.12 -1.96 1.85
CA LYS A 61 -12.51 -0.61 1.81
C LYS A 61 -11.94 -0.12 3.15
N GLN A 62 -11.71 -1.02 4.12
CA GLN A 62 -11.03 -0.67 5.36
C GLN A 62 -9.53 -0.96 5.27
N LEU A 63 -8.73 0.02 5.70
CA LEU A 63 -7.30 -0.13 5.98
C LEU A 63 -7.11 -0.48 7.46
N THR A 64 -6.23 -1.44 7.75
CA THR A 64 -5.84 -1.73 9.13
C THR A 64 -4.86 -0.69 9.67
N ASN A 65 -4.73 -0.63 10.99
CA ASN A 65 -3.56 0.03 11.58
C ASN A 65 -2.28 -0.70 11.14
N LYS A 66 -1.15 0.01 11.19
CA LYS A 66 0.18 -0.59 10.97
C LYS A 66 0.55 -1.43 12.18
N LEU A 67 1.10 -2.62 11.93
CA LEU A 67 1.71 -3.44 12.96
C LEU A 67 3.21 -3.54 12.69
N ALA A 68 4.02 -3.06 13.63
CA ALA A 68 5.47 -3.21 13.61
C ALA A 68 5.85 -4.61 14.11
N LEU A 69 6.70 -5.30 13.36
CA LEU A 69 7.17 -6.66 13.66
C LEU A 69 8.67 -6.74 13.42
N PRO A 70 9.39 -7.64 14.10
CA PRO A 70 10.74 -8.03 13.68
C PRO A 70 10.77 -8.45 12.21
N ALA A 71 11.80 -8.03 11.49
CA ALA A 71 12.05 -8.45 10.12
C ALA A 71 12.24 -9.97 10.09
N SER A 72 11.27 -10.65 9.47
CA SER A 72 11.17 -12.09 9.45
C SER A 72 10.10 -12.50 8.46
N SER A 73 9.87 -13.80 8.36
CA SER A 73 8.80 -14.33 7.53
C SER A 73 7.64 -14.83 8.38
N TYR A 74 6.44 -14.34 8.06
CA TYR A 74 5.22 -14.56 8.82
C TYR A 74 4.22 -15.34 7.98
N HIS A 75 3.54 -16.30 8.60
CA HIS A 75 2.39 -16.97 8.01
C HIS A 75 1.15 -16.11 8.21
N ILE A 76 0.49 -15.74 7.12
CA ILE A 76 -0.69 -14.89 7.11
C ILE A 76 -1.87 -15.72 6.62
N ASP A 77 -2.89 -15.81 7.46
CA ASP A 77 -4.16 -16.44 7.11
C ASP A 77 -5.29 -15.42 7.17
N ILE A 78 -6.17 -15.49 6.19
CA ILE A 78 -7.33 -14.61 6.07
C ILE A 78 -8.57 -15.47 6.00
N TYR A 79 -9.52 -15.19 6.87
CA TYR A 79 -10.78 -15.89 6.97
C TYR A 79 -11.94 -14.91 6.80
N PRO A 80 -13.10 -15.35 6.29
CA PRO A 80 -14.32 -14.59 6.50
C PRO A 80 -14.56 -14.46 8.01
N THR A 81 -15.02 -13.31 8.47
CA THR A 81 -15.42 -13.16 9.88
C THR A 81 -16.48 -14.21 10.23
N ASP A 82 -16.39 -14.77 11.45
CA ASP A 82 -17.28 -15.80 12.01
C ASP A 82 -17.24 -17.18 11.31
N VAL A 83 -16.43 -17.35 10.25
CA VAL A 83 -16.24 -18.63 9.54
C VAL A 83 -14.76 -18.99 9.51
N MET A 84 -14.32 -19.90 10.39
CA MET A 84 -12.90 -20.29 10.48
C MET A 84 -12.56 -21.65 9.86
N VAL A 85 -13.46 -22.22 9.04
CA VAL A 85 -13.27 -23.57 8.46
C VAL A 85 -12.46 -23.53 7.16
N SER A 86 -12.62 -22.48 6.35
CA SER A 86 -11.92 -22.32 5.06
C SER A 86 -11.29 -20.95 4.95
N SER A 87 -9.96 -20.89 4.86
CA SER A 87 -9.23 -19.64 4.63
C SER A 87 -9.50 -19.12 3.21
N LEU A 88 -9.73 -17.82 3.08
CA LEU A 88 -9.76 -17.11 1.79
C LEU A 88 -8.36 -17.00 1.18
N LEU A 89 -7.35 -16.83 2.05
CA LEU A 89 -5.95 -16.76 1.68
C LEU A 89 -5.09 -17.33 2.81
N SER A 90 -4.08 -18.12 2.45
CA SER A 90 -3.02 -18.56 3.37
C SER A 90 -1.67 -18.47 2.67
N ARG A 91 -0.77 -17.61 3.16
CA ARG A 91 0.51 -17.30 2.50
C ARG A 91 1.59 -16.93 3.51
N LYS A 92 2.84 -17.22 3.14
CA LYS A 92 4.02 -16.73 3.86
C LYS A 92 4.44 -15.39 3.25
N ILE A 93 4.53 -14.34 4.07
CA ILE A 93 4.97 -12.99 3.68
C ILE A 93 6.28 -12.69 4.40
N GLU A 94 7.28 -12.23 3.65
CA GLU A 94 8.52 -11.73 4.21
C GLU A 94 8.37 -10.25 4.55
N VAL A 95 8.61 -9.90 5.80
CA VAL A 95 8.65 -8.52 6.28
C VAL A 95 10.09 -8.10 6.41
N LEU A 96 10.46 -7.09 5.63
CA LEU A 96 11.82 -6.56 5.53
C LEU A 96 12.03 -5.43 6.54
N PRO A 97 13.28 -5.23 7.01
CA PRO A 97 13.60 -4.12 7.90
C PRO A 97 13.33 -2.77 7.20
N GLU A 98 12.98 -1.76 8.01
CA GLU A 98 12.73 -0.37 7.58
C GLU A 98 11.69 -0.22 6.46
N THR A 99 10.87 -1.26 6.26
CA THR A 99 9.92 -1.38 5.16
C THR A 99 8.52 -1.53 5.70
N LEU A 100 7.60 -0.73 5.17
CA LEU A 100 6.18 -0.88 5.32
C LEU A 100 5.63 -1.68 4.14
N HIS A 101 5.13 -2.88 4.42
CA HIS A 101 4.44 -3.73 3.48
C HIS A 101 2.95 -3.33 3.43
N ASN A 102 2.52 -2.79 2.28
CA ASN A 102 1.14 -2.39 2.03
C ASN A 102 0.43 -3.54 1.30
N ILE A 103 -0.20 -4.43 2.06
CA ILE A 103 -0.85 -5.63 1.51
C ILE A 103 -2.27 -5.29 1.09
N ALA A 104 -2.53 -5.21 -0.21
CA ALA A 104 -3.89 -5.04 -0.73
C ALA A 104 -4.50 -6.40 -1.09
N LEU A 105 -5.72 -6.65 -0.63
CA LEU A 105 -6.49 -7.87 -0.89
C LEU A 105 -7.52 -7.60 -1.96
N SER A 106 -7.59 -8.41 -3.00
CA SER A 106 -8.47 -8.21 -4.17
C SER A 106 -8.98 -9.52 -4.74
N GLY A 107 -9.87 -9.44 -5.73
CA GLY A 107 -10.48 -10.61 -6.37
C GLY A 107 -11.67 -11.17 -5.58
N GLU A 108 -12.13 -12.34 -6.00
CA GLU A 108 -13.28 -13.03 -5.42
C GLU A 108 -12.93 -13.80 -4.15
N ALA A 109 -13.89 -14.06 -3.27
CA ALA A 109 -13.64 -14.73 -1.99
C ALA A 109 -13.04 -16.13 -2.19
N ASN A 110 -13.51 -16.88 -3.18
CA ASN A 110 -12.99 -18.21 -3.53
C ASN A 110 -11.65 -18.17 -4.28
N ASP A 111 -11.20 -16.98 -4.73
CA ASP A 111 -9.93 -16.81 -5.44
C ASP A 111 -9.18 -15.54 -4.99
N MET A 112 -9.20 -15.28 -3.67
CA MET A 112 -8.65 -14.04 -3.13
C MET A 112 -7.16 -13.92 -3.42
N LYS A 113 -6.74 -12.76 -3.93
CA LYS A 113 -5.35 -12.44 -4.21
C LYS A 113 -4.84 -11.35 -3.27
N TYR A 114 -3.55 -11.39 -3.00
CA TYR A 114 -2.84 -10.29 -2.38
C TYR A 114 -1.85 -9.65 -3.36
N THR A 115 -1.62 -8.37 -3.16
CA THR A 115 -0.57 -7.58 -3.82
C THR A 115 0.17 -6.81 -2.73
N ASP A 116 1.46 -7.09 -2.58
CA ASP A 116 2.33 -6.33 -1.69
C ASP A 116 2.97 -5.15 -2.43
N THR A 117 2.90 -3.98 -1.84
CA THR A 117 3.61 -2.78 -2.31
C THR A 117 4.49 -2.24 -1.19
N PRO A 118 5.75 -2.68 -1.09
CA PRO A 118 6.65 -2.21 -0.06
C PRO A 118 7.01 -0.73 -0.27
N THR A 119 7.00 0.03 0.82
CA THR A 119 7.42 1.44 0.89
C THR A 119 8.38 1.61 2.05
N SER A 120 9.34 2.53 1.94
CA SER A 120 10.20 2.86 3.08
C SER A 120 9.38 3.45 4.23
N ILE A 121 9.72 3.13 5.48
CA ILE A 121 9.15 3.76 6.67
C ILE A 121 9.73 5.17 6.87
N ALA A 122 10.86 5.48 6.22
CA ALA A 122 11.47 6.80 6.27
C ALA A 122 10.55 7.88 5.68
N ILE A 123 10.68 9.10 6.19
CA ILE A 123 9.90 10.24 5.70
C ILE A 123 10.27 10.51 4.23
N PRO A 124 9.29 10.55 3.32
CA PRO A 124 9.55 10.84 1.92
C PRO A 124 10.15 12.25 1.76
N ASN A 125 11.29 12.34 1.06
CA ASN A 125 11.90 13.62 0.70
C ASN A 125 11.25 14.29 -0.53
N SER A 126 10.34 13.58 -1.20
CA SER A 126 9.70 13.97 -2.44
C SER A 126 8.27 13.45 -2.49
N LEU A 127 7.43 14.16 -3.23
CA LEU A 127 6.07 13.73 -3.51
C LEU A 127 6.12 12.72 -4.66
N ASN A 128 5.72 11.48 -4.37
CA ASN A 128 5.64 10.45 -5.38
C ASN A 128 4.27 9.79 -5.39
N ALA A 129 3.86 9.31 -6.56
CA ALA A 129 2.65 8.54 -6.72
C ALA A 129 2.89 7.33 -7.61
N LYS A 130 2.13 6.26 -7.40
CA LYS A 130 2.07 5.12 -8.34
C LYS A 130 0.66 4.54 -8.39
N PHE A 131 0.31 3.98 -9.54
CA PHE A 131 -0.94 3.24 -9.71
C PHE A 131 -0.72 1.76 -9.43
N ILE A 132 -1.68 1.12 -8.78
CA ILE A 132 -1.73 -0.32 -8.54
C ILE A 132 -3.05 -0.85 -9.07
N HIS A 133 -2.98 -1.84 -9.95
CA HIS A 133 -4.16 -2.40 -10.60
C HIS A 133 -4.60 -3.69 -9.91
N LEU A 134 -5.82 -3.68 -9.36
CA LEU A 134 -6.41 -4.76 -8.56
C LEU A 134 -7.79 -5.20 -9.08
N VAL A 135 -8.13 -4.87 -10.32
CA VAL A 135 -9.41 -5.25 -10.95
C VAL A 135 -9.23 -6.61 -11.61
N ALA A 136 -9.77 -7.66 -11.01
CA ALA A 136 -9.48 -9.05 -11.39
C ALA A 136 -10.19 -9.49 -12.68
N ASP A 137 -11.35 -8.91 -12.98
CA ASP A 137 -12.18 -9.19 -14.15
C ASP A 137 -11.96 -8.20 -15.31
N GLY A 138 -11.03 -7.26 -15.15
CA GLY A 138 -10.79 -6.18 -16.10
C GLY A 138 -9.63 -6.46 -17.07
N PRO A 139 -9.57 -5.73 -18.20
CA PRO A 139 -8.38 -5.74 -19.05
C PRO A 139 -7.18 -5.14 -18.34
N SER A 140 -6.00 -5.27 -18.93
CA SER A 140 -4.87 -4.42 -18.50
C SER A 140 -5.17 -2.95 -18.79
N PHE A 141 -4.66 -2.05 -17.96
CA PHE A 141 -5.01 -0.63 -18.02
C PHE A 141 -3.84 0.25 -18.44
N LYS A 142 -4.17 1.36 -19.11
CA LYS A 142 -3.26 2.49 -19.32
C LYS A 142 -3.82 3.74 -18.64
N PRO A 143 -3.22 4.21 -17.55
CA PRO A 143 -3.53 5.52 -16.99
C PRO A 143 -3.05 6.63 -17.92
N VAL A 144 -3.92 7.60 -18.20
CA VAL A 144 -3.59 8.85 -18.90
C VAL A 144 -3.76 9.99 -17.91
N ILE A 145 -2.65 10.62 -17.53
CA ILE A 145 -2.62 11.82 -16.72
C ILE A 145 -2.94 13.02 -17.61
N LEU A 146 -3.83 13.90 -17.16
CA LEU A 146 -4.16 15.17 -17.80
C LEU A 146 -3.54 16.36 -17.04
N ALA A 147 -3.39 16.25 -15.72
CA ALA A 147 -2.74 17.23 -14.86
C ALA A 147 -2.02 16.49 -13.70
N PRO A 148 -0.86 16.96 -13.20
CA PRO A 148 -0.24 18.25 -13.48
C PRO A 148 0.54 18.31 -14.79
N LYS A 149 0.82 17.16 -15.41
CA LYS A 149 1.50 17.05 -16.69
C LYS A 149 0.82 15.97 -17.52
N SER A 150 0.48 16.28 -18.77
CA SER A 150 -0.12 15.30 -19.67
C SER A 150 0.86 14.17 -19.96
N GLU A 151 0.49 12.94 -19.63
CA GLU A 151 1.35 11.76 -19.78
C GLU A 151 0.50 10.48 -19.88
N GLU A 152 0.76 9.63 -20.87
CA GLU A 152 0.20 8.27 -20.94
C GLU A 152 1.22 7.31 -20.30
N LEU A 153 0.83 6.66 -19.20
CA LEU A 153 1.69 5.70 -18.50
C LEU A 153 1.77 4.37 -19.27
N PRO A 154 2.84 3.57 -19.05
CA PRO A 154 2.91 2.20 -19.53
C PRO A 154 1.71 1.36 -19.10
N LEU A 155 1.45 0.30 -19.87
CA LEU A 155 0.43 -0.70 -19.55
C LEU A 155 0.71 -1.30 -18.17
N ILE A 156 -0.32 -1.36 -17.33
CA ILE A 156 -0.30 -2.01 -16.03
C ILE A 156 -1.21 -3.23 -16.12
N GLN A 157 -0.67 -4.42 -15.85
CA GLN A 157 -1.47 -5.65 -15.79
C GLN A 157 -2.04 -5.88 -14.40
N TYR A 158 -2.98 -6.80 -14.27
CA TYR A 158 -3.55 -7.18 -12.97
C TYR A 158 -2.45 -7.54 -11.96
N LYS A 159 -2.57 -6.98 -10.75
CA LYS A 159 -1.61 -7.05 -9.63
C LYS A 159 -0.24 -6.40 -9.87
N GLN A 160 -0.06 -5.69 -10.98
CA GLN A 160 1.14 -4.89 -11.20
C GLN A 160 0.92 -3.44 -10.78
N SER A 161 2.02 -2.69 -10.78
CA SER A 161 2.00 -1.26 -10.50
C SER A 161 2.82 -0.50 -11.52
N SER A 162 2.51 0.78 -11.69
CA SER A 162 3.36 1.69 -12.46
C SER A 162 4.72 1.89 -11.78
N LYS A 163 5.66 2.47 -12.53
CA LYS A 163 6.81 3.13 -11.90
C LYS A 163 6.32 4.28 -11.01
N TRP A 164 7.14 4.64 -10.02
CA TRP A 164 6.92 5.86 -9.24
C TRP A 164 7.02 7.08 -10.14
N MET A 165 6.04 7.96 -10.04
CA MET A 165 6.04 9.27 -10.67
C MET A 165 6.44 10.29 -9.63
N ASN A 166 7.46 11.11 -9.92
CA ASN A 166 7.80 12.27 -9.11
C ASN A 166 6.95 13.44 -9.59
N LEU A 167 6.13 14.00 -8.70
CA LEU A 167 5.15 15.03 -9.03
C LEU A 167 5.33 16.26 -8.15
N SER A 168 4.90 17.41 -8.64
CA SER A 168 4.77 18.61 -7.80
C SER A 168 3.43 18.61 -7.07
N PRO A 169 3.34 19.18 -5.85
CA PRO A 169 2.07 19.34 -5.14
C PRO A 169 1.04 20.05 -6.03
N SER A 170 -0.04 19.35 -6.35
CA SER A 170 -1.07 19.81 -7.28
C SER A 170 -2.28 18.86 -7.25
N MET A 171 -3.21 19.08 -8.18
CA MET A 171 -4.31 18.18 -8.51
C MET A 171 -3.81 17.10 -9.47
N LEU A 172 -3.83 15.82 -9.06
CA LEU A 172 -3.67 14.72 -10.01
C LEU A 172 -5.02 14.44 -10.66
N GLN A 173 -5.12 14.58 -11.97
CA GLN A 173 -6.33 14.27 -12.71
C GLN A 173 -6.01 13.48 -13.98
N GLY A 174 -6.92 12.60 -14.38
CA GLY A 174 -6.73 11.78 -15.57
C GLY A 174 -7.85 10.77 -15.80
N CYS A 175 -7.58 9.86 -16.73
CA CYS A 175 -8.49 8.78 -17.14
C CYS A 175 -7.78 7.44 -17.11
N ILE A 176 -8.55 6.37 -16.96
CA ILE A 176 -8.09 4.98 -17.12
C ILE A 176 -8.74 4.42 -18.38
N TYR A 177 -7.91 3.87 -19.27
CA TYR A 177 -8.35 3.19 -20.49
C TYR A 177 -7.98 1.71 -20.45
N GLY A 178 -8.89 0.85 -20.93
CA GLY A 178 -8.64 -0.58 -21.14
C GLY A 178 -7.78 -0.85 -22.37
N TYR A 179 -6.98 -1.91 -22.33
CA TYR A 179 -6.15 -2.37 -23.44
C TYR A 179 -6.59 -3.77 -23.92
N PRO A 180 -6.57 -4.09 -25.24
CA PRO A 180 -6.00 -3.32 -26.34
C PRO A 180 -6.91 -2.26 -26.97
N TYR A 181 -8.21 -2.24 -26.65
CA TYR A 181 -9.22 -1.51 -27.42
C TYR A 181 -9.36 -0.02 -27.07
N ARG A 182 -8.66 0.48 -26.03
CA ARG A 182 -8.76 1.86 -25.52
C ARG A 182 -10.16 2.27 -25.07
N ASP A 183 -10.93 1.32 -24.54
CA ASP A 183 -12.23 1.61 -23.92
C ASP A 183 -12.03 2.53 -22.72
N TYR A 184 -12.81 3.60 -22.62
CA TYR A 184 -12.81 4.45 -21.43
C TYR A 184 -13.44 3.67 -20.26
N LEU A 185 -12.70 3.56 -19.15
CA LEU A 185 -13.19 2.84 -17.98
C LEU A 185 -13.64 3.80 -16.88
N THR A 186 -12.82 4.80 -16.56
CA THR A 186 -13.17 5.80 -15.54
C THR A 186 -12.24 7.02 -15.61
N SER A 187 -12.56 8.05 -14.84
CA SER A 187 -11.70 9.21 -14.59
C SER A 187 -11.42 9.36 -13.10
N PHE A 188 -10.32 10.04 -12.78
CA PHE A 188 -9.93 10.31 -11.40
C PHE A 188 -9.48 11.76 -11.24
N ARG A 189 -9.66 12.27 -10.02
CA ARG A 189 -9.21 13.59 -9.62
C ARG A 189 -9.03 13.63 -8.09
N PHE A 190 -7.80 13.75 -7.61
CA PHE A 190 -7.52 13.84 -6.17
C PHE A 190 -6.27 14.70 -5.85
N PRO A 191 -6.28 15.43 -4.72
CA PRO A 191 -5.19 16.35 -4.38
C PRO A 191 -3.96 15.54 -3.94
N LEU A 192 -2.79 15.98 -4.34
CA LEU A 192 -1.52 15.41 -3.90
C LEU A 192 -0.96 16.20 -2.72
N GLN A 193 -0.51 15.49 -1.69
CA GLN A 193 0.09 16.11 -0.51
C GLN A 193 1.62 16.22 -0.67
N PRO A 194 2.22 17.37 -0.31
CA PRO A 194 3.68 17.52 -0.36
C PRO A 194 4.38 16.52 0.57
N GLN A 195 5.58 16.05 0.17
CA GLN A 195 6.44 15.16 0.97
C GLN A 195 5.74 13.86 1.42
N LYS A 196 4.87 13.33 0.56
CA LYS A 196 4.11 12.10 0.79
C LYS A 196 4.23 11.13 -0.37
N GLN A 197 4.16 9.84 -0.05
CA GLN A 197 4.00 8.80 -1.05
C GLN A 197 2.51 8.47 -1.21
N HIS A 198 2.04 8.34 -2.44
CA HIS A 198 0.65 8.06 -2.77
C HIS A 198 0.55 6.73 -3.52
N LEU A 199 -0.14 5.78 -2.93
CA LEU A 199 -0.49 4.51 -3.56
C LEU A 199 -1.93 4.63 -4.08
N ILE A 200 -2.09 4.63 -5.40
CA ILE A 200 -3.39 4.81 -6.06
C ILE A 200 -3.90 3.44 -6.50
N TYR A 201 -4.78 2.85 -5.70
CA TYR A 201 -5.38 1.56 -5.97
C TYR A 201 -6.56 1.72 -6.93
N ILE A 202 -6.57 0.92 -8.00
CA ILE A 202 -7.70 0.76 -8.92
C ILE A 202 -8.28 -0.62 -8.64
N PHE A 203 -9.53 -0.70 -8.20
CA PHE A 203 -10.17 -1.94 -7.73
C PHE A 203 -11.68 -1.91 -8.03
N GLY A 204 -12.42 -2.92 -7.57
CA GLY A 204 -13.81 -3.14 -7.97
C GLY A 204 -13.89 -4.03 -9.20
N SER A 205 -14.95 -3.89 -9.98
CA SER A 205 -15.25 -4.75 -11.13
C SER A 205 -15.59 -3.93 -12.37
N VAL A 206 -15.21 -4.41 -13.55
CA VAL A 206 -15.63 -3.82 -14.83
C VAL A 206 -17.04 -4.25 -15.20
N THR A 207 -17.46 -5.46 -14.78
CA THR A 207 -18.71 -6.09 -15.22
C THR A 207 -19.73 -6.30 -14.11
N GLY A 208 -19.35 -6.07 -12.85
CA GLY A 208 -20.11 -6.40 -11.66
C GLY A 208 -20.15 -5.26 -10.63
N ASP A 209 -20.53 -5.63 -9.41
CA ASP A 209 -20.74 -4.72 -8.28
C ASP A 209 -19.72 -5.04 -7.15
N PRO A 210 -19.05 -4.02 -6.57
CA PRO A 210 -19.08 -2.61 -6.91
C PRO A 210 -18.33 -2.30 -8.21
N PRO A 211 -18.75 -1.22 -8.91
CA PRO A 211 -18.08 -0.79 -10.13
C PRO A 211 -16.63 -0.39 -9.84
N LEU A 212 -15.87 -0.23 -10.92
CA LEU A 212 -14.47 0.18 -10.85
C LEU A 212 -14.31 1.52 -10.11
N GLU A 213 -13.44 1.53 -9.11
CA GLU A 213 -13.17 2.65 -8.22
C GLU A 213 -11.66 2.89 -8.07
N LEU A 214 -11.31 4.12 -7.65
CA LEU A 214 -9.95 4.48 -7.26
C LEU A 214 -9.92 4.98 -5.82
N MET A 215 -8.92 4.53 -5.06
CA MET A 215 -8.62 5.04 -3.72
C MET A 215 -7.14 5.36 -3.58
N VAL A 216 -6.87 6.46 -2.90
CA VAL A 216 -5.51 6.94 -2.65
C VAL A 216 -5.16 6.70 -1.20
N LEU A 217 -4.12 5.90 -0.99
CA LEU A 217 -3.49 5.72 0.29
C LEU A 217 -2.26 6.62 0.38
N ILE A 218 -2.23 7.48 1.40
CA ILE A 218 -1.14 8.43 1.64
C ILE A 218 -0.23 7.89 2.74
N GLN A 219 1.07 7.83 2.48
CA GLN A 219 2.13 7.43 3.42
C GLN A 219 3.00 8.64 3.76
#